data_AF-A0A947TIW3-F1
#
_entry.id   AF-A0A947TIW3-F1
#
_cell.length_a   1.000
_cell.length_b   1.000
_cell.length_c   1.000
_cell.angle_alpha   90.00
_cell.angle_beta   90.00
_cell.angle_gamma   90.00
#
_symmetry.space_group_name_H-M   'P 1'
#
loop_
_entity.id
_entity.type
_entity.pdbx_description
1 polymer ?
#
loop_
_entity_poly.entity_id
_entity_poly.type
_entity_poly.pdbx_seq_one_letter_code
_entity_poly.pdbx_strand_id
1 'polypeptide(L)'
;MSANGEKSSFNGPVFSRKKSLLSLQQYATSQGVSTGVVQECAKLGVVQIRKHKDKTYIVDLPLDIYKGIKQQDEQKPEPVDTAAQAQRISDLMNKIFQPPKHTQRLPPEPPPAVPDLHLFAQEENQAAAENISRFEPQLGRFRISRARKIIDAIKIISVWRIVSVVVTVALFISISAYRMVSIDRNFQQQKLRQAYSNIQKLMSEYDNTRQKARMYEIDMMNWQSEAQRNQKTLASLQIQFQQTREKLFQARRDLSETRQYNADTLKLLNEQINDITARIQQGTGGK
;
A
#
# COMPACT_ATOMS: atom_id res chain seq x y z
N MET A 1 -16.92 31.85 -29.97
CA MET A 1 -15.47 31.69 -30.18
C MET A 1 -15.11 30.26 -29.79
N SER A 2 -15.12 29.35 -30.77
CA SER A 2 -14.82 27.93 -30.56
C SER A 2 -13.34 27.69 -30.75
N ALA A 3 -12.66 27.20 -29.72
CA ALA A 3 -11.27 26.80 -29.79
C ALA A 3 -11.15 25.49 -30.58
N ASN A 4 -10.44 25.56 -31.71
CA ASN A 4 -10.08 24.42 -32.54
C ASN A 4 -9.20 23.44 -31.75
N GLY A 5 -9.64 22.19 -31.65
CA GLY A 5 -8.85 21.10 -31.10
C GLY A 5 -7.81 20.62 -32.10
N GLU A 6 -6.54 20.92 -31.84
CA GLU A 6 -5.40 20.30 -32.52
C GLU A 6 -5.35 18.80 -32.18
N LYS A 7 -5.64 17.96 -33.18
CA LYS A 7 -5.43 16.51 -33.11
C LYS A 7 -3.94 16.23 -33.36
N SER A 8 -3.15 16.16 -32.29
CA SER A 8 -1.76 15.67 -32.39
C SER A 8 -1.74 14.14 -32.52
N SER A 9 -1.74 13.62 -33.75
CA SER A 9 -1.57 12.19 -34.04
C SER A 9 -0.09 11.81 -34.02
N PHE A 10 0.46 11.52 -32.84
CA PHE A 10 1.80 10.94 -32.71
C PHE A 10 1.66 9.42 -32.49
N ASN A 11 1.76 8.65 -33.57
CA ASN A 11 1.75 7.18 -33.55
C ASN A 11 3.19 6.63 -33.56
N GLY A 12 3.93 6.86 -32.49
CA GLY A 12 5.26 6.27 -32.31
C GLY A 12 5.50 5.86 -30.86
N PRO A 13 6.15 4.71 -30.58
CA PRO A 13 6.52 4.32 -29.23
C PRO A 13 7.61 5.26 -28.69
N VAL A 14 7.22 6.16 -27.79
CA VAL A 14 8.09 7.22 -27.23
C VAL A 14 9.13 6.68 -26.23
N PHE A 15 9.01 5.41 -25.80
CA PHE A 15 9.96 4.77 -24.89
C PHE A 15 10.19 3.31 -25.27
N SER A 16 11.45 2.85 -25.16
CA SER A 16 11.99 1.54 -25.58
C SER A 16 11.36 0.28 -24.92
N ARG A 17 10.31 0.43 -24.10
CA ARG A 17 9.57 -0.72 -23.55
C ARG A 17 8.40 -1.05 -24.49
N LYS A 18 8.20 -2.33 -24.80
CA LYS A 18 7.10 -2.89 -25.63
C LYS A 18 5.66 -2.54 -25.14
N LYS A 19 5.50 -1.71 -24.11
CA LYS A 19 4.21 -1.31 -23.54
C LYS A 19 3.94 0.15 -23.91
N SER A 20 2.82 0.40 -24.59
CA SER A 20 2.34 1.76 -24.88
C SER A 20 2.09 2.49 -23.56
N LEU A 21 2.70 3.66 -23.39
CA LEU A 21 2.48 4.50 -22.23
C LEU A 21 1.13 5.21 -22.36
N LEU A 22 0.29 5.06 -21.33
CA LEU A 22 -1.01 5.73 -21.30
C LEU A 22 -0.84 7.15 -20.76
N SER A 23 -1.53 8.09 -21.38
CA SER A 23 -1.72 9.42 -20.81
C SER A 23 -2.55 9.34 -19.52
N LEU A 24 -2.40 10.33 -18.64
CA LEU A 24 -3.16 10.42 -17.38
C LEU A 24 -4.67 10.27 -17.60
N GLN A 25 -5.20 10.89 -18.65
CA GLN A 25 -6.63 10.85 -18.97
C GLN A 25 -7.08 9.48 -19.48
N GLN A 26 -6.32 8.87 -20.39
CA GLN A 26 -6.62 7.51 -20.87
C GLN A 26 -6.61 6.48 -19.74
N TYR A 27 -5.65 6.61 -18.83
CA TYR A 27 -5.58 5.74 -17.66
C TYR A 27 -6.78 5.92 -16.74
N ALA A 28 -7.10 7.17 -16.37
CA ALA A 28 -8.27 7.51 -15.56
C ALA A 28 -9.56 6.90 -16.15
N THR A 29 -9.78 7.06 -17.45
CA THR A 29 -10.92 6.46 -18.16
C THR A 29 -10.91 4.94 -18.14
N SER A 30 -9.77 4.28 -18.40
CA SER A 30 -9.68 2.82 -18.40
C SER A 30 -9.92 2.17 -17.03
N GLN A 31 -9.60 2.87 -15.95
CA GLN A 31 -9.83 2.39 -14.58
C GLN A 31 -11.18 2.83 -14.01
N GLY A 32 -11.87 3.77 -14.66
CA GLY A 32 -13.12 4.35 -14.16
C GLY A 32 -12.91 5.27 -12.96
N VAL A 33 -11.77 5.97 -12.89
CA VAL A 33 -11.43 6.89 -11.80
C VAL A 33 -11.21 8.31 -12.33
N SER A 34 -11.32 9.32 -11.46
CA SER A 34 -11.04 10.71 -11.85
C SER A 34 -9.52 10.95 -11.95
N THR A 35 -9.11 11.89 -12.81
CA THR A 35 -7.69 12.27 -12.96
C THR A 35 -7.08 12.82 -11.66
N GLY A 36 -7.88 13.45 -10.81
CA GLY A 36 -7.47 13.91 -9.48
C GLY A 36 -7.04 12.77 -8.57
N VAL A 37 -7.84 11.69 -8.53
CA VAL A 37 -7.50 10.48 -7.74
C VAL A 37 -6.20 9.86 -8.23
N VAL A 38 -5.98 9.78 -9.55
CA VAL A 38 -4.72 9.26 -10.11
C VAL A 38 -3.52 10.10 -9.68
N GLN A 39 -3.66 11.43 -9.62
CA GLN A 39 -2.59 12.31 -9.14
C GLN A 39 -2.32 12.15 -7.63
N GLU A 40 -3.37 11.95 -6.82
CA GLU A 40 -3.21 11.65 -5.39
C GLU A 40 -2.51 10.31 -5.16
N CYS A 41 -2.92 9.26 -5.88
CA CYS A 41 -2.23 7.97 -5.86
C CYS A 41 -0.76 8.09 -6.27
N ALA A 42 -0.44 8.98 -7.20
CA ALA A 42 0.95 9.25 -7.58
C ALA A 42 1.73 9.98 -6.48
N LYS A 43 1.10 10.92 -5.77
CA LYS A 43 1.71 11.56 -4.58
C LYS A 43 1.99 10.55 -3.46
N LEU A 44 1.14 9.54 -3.34
CA LEU A 44 1.29 8.44 -2.39
C LEU A 44 2.29 7.36 -2.85
N GLY A 45 2.87 7.47 -4.05
CA GLY A 45 3.83 6.50 -4.58
C GLY A 45 3.21 5.21 -5.12
N VAL A 46 1.87 5.14 -5.21
CA VAL A 46 1.13 3.96 -5.74
C VAL A 46 1.27 3.86 -7.27
N VAL A 47 1.36 5.01 -7.95
CA VAL A 47 1.47 5.10 -9.41
C VAL A 47 2.65 5.98 -9.79
N GLN A 48 3.55 5.49 -10.64
CA GLN A 48 4.67 6.30 -11.11
C GLN A 48 4.30 7.11 -12.35
N ILE A 49 4.28 8.45 -12.22
CA ILE A 49 4.07 9.39 -13.34
C ILE A 49 5.43 9.90 -13.82
N ARG A 50 5.69 9.88 -15.13
CA ARG A 50 6.82 10.56 -15.77
C ARG A 50 6.34 11.65 -16.72
N LYS A 51 7.03 12.78 -16.74
CA LYS A 51 6.81 13.87 -17.70
C LYS A 51 7.78 13.72 -18.87
N HIS A 52 7.29 13.84 -20.10
CA HIS A 52 8.11 13.84 -21.31
C HIS A 52 7.46 14.74 -22.36
N LYS A 53 8.20 15.73 -22.89
CA LYS A 53 7.72 16.71 -23.88
C LYS A 53 6.36 17.34 -23.48
N ASP A 54 6.29 17.87 -22.27
CA ASP A 54 5.10 18.51 -21.67
C ASP A 54 3.87 17.62 -21.50
N LYS A 55 4.01 16.32 -21.72
CA LYS A 55 2.96 15.31 -21.52
C LYS A 55 3.29 14.43 -20.32
N THR A 56 2.31 14.18 -19.47
CA THR A 56 2.41 13.26 -18.32
C THR A 56 1.94 11.87 -18.72
N TYR A 57 2.84 10.90 -18.57
CA TYR A 57 2.63 9.48 -18.86
C TYR A 57 2.73 8.66 -17.58
N ILE A 58 1.97 7.57 -17.49
CA ILE A 58 2.03 6.63 -16.38
C ILE A 58 2.95 5.47 -16.79
N VAL A 59 3.99 5.22 -16.00
CA VAL A 59 5.13 4.37 -16.42
C VAL A 59 5.15 3.01 -15.76
N ASP A 60 4.75 2.90 -14.49
CA ASP A 60 4.66 1.62 -13.80
C ASP A 60 3.32 1.52 -13.07
N LEU A 61 2.55 0.48 -13.42
CA LEU A 61 1.35 0.03 -12.70
C LEU A 61 1.75 -1.18 -11.83
N PRO A 62 1.88 -1.04 -10.52
CA PRO A 62 1.76 -2.18 -9.60
C PRO A 62 0.27 -2.50 -9.33
N LEU A 63 -0.58 -2.53 -10.36
CA LEU A 63 -2.02 -2.75 -10.22
C LEU A 63 -2.53 -3.82 -11.19
N ASP A 64 -1.79 -4.92 -11.33
CA ASP A 64 -2.38 -6.17 -11.84
C ASP A 64 -3.23 -6.90 -10.76
N ILE A 65 -3.43 -6.29 -9.58
CA ILE A 65 -4.26 -6.88 -8.50
C ILE A 65 -5.76 -6.91 -8.89
N TYR A 66 -6.23 -6.00 -9.74
CA TYR A 66 -7.67 -5.92 -10.10
C TYR A 66 -8.06 -6.58 -11.43
N LYS A 67 -7.10 -7.02 -12.25
CA LYS A 67 -7.44 -7.78 -13.47
C LYS A 67 -7.97 -9.18 -13.18
N GLY A 68 -7.78 -9.68 -11.96
CA GLY A 68 -8.42 -10.93 -11.51
C GLY A 68 -9.92 -10.80 -11.19
N ILE A 69 -10.46 -9.58 -10.99
CA ILE A 69 -11.82 -9.40 -10.47
C ILE A 69 -12.83 -9.01 -11.56
N LYS A 70 -12.41 -8.27 -12.59
CA LYS A 70 -13.35 -7.78 -13.62
C LYS A 70 -13.54 -8.70 -14.83
N GLN A 71 -12.81 -9.81 -14.94
CA GLN A 71 -13.02 -10.78 -16.03
C GLN A 71 -14.11 -11.82 -15.75
N GLN A 72 -14.75 -11.78 -14.58
CA GLN A 72 -15.79 -12.76 -14.21
C GLN A 72 -17.23 -12.31 -14.49
N ASP A 73 -17.46 -11.02 -14.81
CA ASP A 73 -18.83 -10.48 -14.98
C ASP A 73 -19.30 -10.34 -16.44
N GLU A 74 -18.49 -10.73 -17.43
CA GLU A 74 -18.90 -10.72 -18.86
C GLU A 74 -18.86 -12.11 -19.53
N GLN A 75 -18.78 -13.19 -18.75
CA GLN A 75 -19.05 -14.53 -19.27
C GLN A 75 -20.55 -14.81 -19.22
N LYS A 76 -21.17 -14.64 -20.40
CA LYS A 76 -22.42 -15.27 -20.82
C LYS A 76 -22.62 -16.62 -20.10
N PRO A 77 -23.77 -16.87 -19.44
CA PRO A 77 -23.97 -18.06 -18.63
C PRO A 77 -23.99 -19.30 -19.53
N GLU A 78 -22.85 -19.99 -19.61
CA GLU A 78 -22.84 -21.40 -19.97
C GLU A 78 -23.45 -22.20 -18.81
N PRO A 79 -24.20 -23.27 -19.11
CA PRO A 79 -24.78 -24.13 -18.08
C PRO A 79 -23.64 -24.75 -17.25
N VAL A 80 -23.46 -24.22 -16.05
CA VAL A 80 -22.48 -24.71 -15.10
C VAL A 80 -22.94 -26.08 -14.63
N ASP A 81 -22.17 -27.09 -15.00
CA ASP A 81 -22.36 -28.47 -14.57
C ASP A 81 -22.05 -28.58 -13.07
N THR A 82 -23.09 -28.57 -12.24
CA THR A 82 -23.04 -28.53 -10.78
C THR A 82 -22.15 -29.64 -10.19
N ALA A 83 -22.04 -30.77 -10.90
CA ALA A 83 -21.18 -31.89 -10.52
C ALA A 83 -19.68 -31.54 -10.62
N ALA A 84 -19.27 -30.82 -11.66
CA ALA A 84 -17.88 -30.41 -11.85
C ALA A 84 -17.46 -29.31 -10.84
N GLN A 85 -18.39 -28.44 -10.46
CA GLN A 85 -18.13 -27.40 -9.46
C GLN A 85 -18.00 -28.01 -8.05
N ALA A 86 -18.82 -29.01 -7.72
CA ALA A 86 -18.70 -29.74 -6.45
C ALA A 86 -17.35 -30.46 -6.31
N GLN A 87 -16.82 -31.03 -7.41
CA GLN A 87 -15.48 -31.64 -7.40
C GLN A 87 -14.37 -30.63 -7.14
N ARG A 88 -14.43 -29.42 -7.74
CA ARG A 88 -13.44 -28.36 -7.50
C ARG A 88 -13.43 -27.88 -6.05
N ILE A 89 -14.60 -27.76 -5.44
CA ILE A 89 -14.73 -27.38 -4.02
C ILE A 89 -14.14 -28.47 -3.13
N SER A 90 -14.38 -29.75 -3.45
CA SER A 90 -13.81 -30.89 -2.73
C SER A 90 -12.28 -30.94 -2.82
N ASP A 91 -11.71 -30.65 -4.00
CA ASP A 91 -10.26 -30.58 -4.21
C ASP A 91 -9.60 -29.43 -3.44
N LEU A 92 -10.26 -28.28 -3.33
CA LEU A 92 -9.79 -27.15 -2.53
C LEU A 92 -9.80 -27.48 -1.04
N MET A 93 -10.85 -28.12 -0.55
CA MET A 93 -10.93 -28.56 0.85
C MET A 93 -9.82 -29.57 1.17
N ASN A 94 -9.56 -30.53 0.28
CA ASN A 94 -8.47 -31.49 0.46
C ASN A 94 -7.07 -30.86 0.46
N LYS A 95 -6.86 -29.73 -0.24
CA LYS A 95 -5.59 -28.98 -0.18
C LYS A 95 -5.41 -28.22 1.13
N ILE A 96 -6.49 -27.72 1.72
CA ILE A 96 -6.44 -26.95 2.98
C ILE A 96 -6.21 -27.88 4.18
N PHE A 97 -6.76 -29.09 4.14
CA PHE A 97 -6.64 -30.06 5.24
C PHE A 97 -5.40 -30.97 5.15
N GLN A 98 -4.54 -30.84 4.14
CA GLN A 98 -3.26 -31.55 4.15
C GLN A 98 -2.30 -30.90 5.13
N PRO A 99 -1.86 -31.61 6.19
CA PRO A 99 -0.85 -31.09 7.10
C PRO A 99 0.44 -30.81 6.31
N PRO A 100 1.13 -29.69 6.61
CA PRO A 100 2.31 -29.28 5.86
C PRO A 100 3.37 -30.38 5.90
N LYS A 101 3.66 -31.01 4.76
CA LYS A 101 4.79 -31.91 4.61
C LYS A 101 6.05 -31.12 4.87
N HIS A 102 6.79 -31.52 5.91
CA HIS A 102 8.01 -30.91 6.42
C HIS A 102 8.85 -30.22 5.35
N THR A 103 8.92 -28.90 5.46
CA THR A 103 9.87 -28.07 4.73
C THR A 103 11.26 -28.29 5.32
N GLN A 104 12.13 -28.76 4.44
CA GLN A 104 13.57 -28.81 4.51
C GLN A 104 14.18 -27.59 5.20
N ARG A 105 15.07 -27.85 6.16
CA ARG A 105 15.87 -26.89 6.90
C ARG A 105 16.70 -26.03 5.92
N LEU A 106 16.29 -24.78 5.71
CA LEU A 106 17.12 -23.79 5.01
C LEU A 106 18.38 -23.47 5.84
N PRO A 107 19.54 -23.25 5.20
CA PRO A 107 20.77 -22.85 5.87
C PRO A 107 20.64 -21.44 6.50
N PRO A 108 21.44 -21.14 7.54
CA PRO A 108 21.31 -19.92 8.34
C PRO A 108 21.47 -18.67 7.48
N GLU A 109 20.47 -17.80 7.58
CA GLU A 109 20.42 -16.46 7.01
C GLU A 109 21.55 -15.61 7.61
N PRO A 110 22.42 -14.97 6.79
CA PRO A 110 23.44 -14.08 7.29
C PRO A 110 22.80 -12.86 7.97
N PRO A 111 23.42 -12.31 9.03
CA PRO A 111 22.84 -11.22 9.81
C PRO A 111 22.57 -9.98 8.94
N PRO A 112 21.52 -9.21 9.26
CA PRO A 112 21.10 -8.05 8.49
C PRO A 112 22.25 -7.04 8.40
N ALA A 113 22.69 -6.76 7.17
CA ALA A 113 23.64 -5.69 6.89
C ALA A 113 22.99 -4.36 7.27
N VAL A 114 23.45 -3.80 8.38
CA VAL A 114 23.17 -2.42 8.78
C VAL A 114 23.61 -1.51 7.63
N PRO A 115 22.75 -0.61 7.12
CA PRO A 115 23.13 0.33 6.07
C PRO A 115 24.33 1.14 6.53
N ASP A 116 25.43 1.03 5.80
CA ASP A 116 26.70 1.68 6.13
C ASP A 116 26.52 3.18 6.34
N LEU A 117 26.84 3.64 7.56
CA LEU A 117 26.87 5.04 7.96
C LEU A 117 27.97 5.86 7.23
N HIS A 118 28.66 5.25 6.25
CA HIS A 118 29.68 5.90 5.44
C HIS A 118 29.13 6.90 4.42
N LEU A 119 27.82 6.90 4.15
CA LEU A 119 27.18 7.90 3.29
C LEU A 119 27.17 9.32 3.88
N PHE A 120 27.38 9.48 5.18
CA PHE A 120 27.45 10.81 5.82
C PHE A 120 28.88 11.31 6.05
N ALA A 121 29.89 10.45 5.95
CA ALA A 121 31.30 10.87 6.06
C ALA A 121 31.89 11.35 4.73
N GLN A 122 31.20 11.12 3.60
CA GLN A 122 31.69 11.46 2.26
C GLN A 122 31.32 12.89 1.81
N GLU A 123 30.42 13.58 2.52
CA GLU A 123 30.05 14.97 2.21
C GLU A 123 30.96 16.02 2.88
N GLU A 124 31.75 15.65 3.91
CA GLU A 124 32.65 16.59 4.59
C GLU A 124 33.98 16.82 3.83
N ASN A 125 34.35 15.91 2.92
CA ASN A 125 35.58 16.02 2.13
C ASN A 125 35.44 16.76 0.79
N GLN A 126 34.23 17.18 0.38
CA GLN A 126 34.04 17.96 -0.85
C GLN A 126 34.08 19.48 -0.64
N ALA A 127 34.15 19.97 0.60
CA ALA A 127 34.34 21.40 0.88
C ALA A 127 35.82 21.84 0.98
N ALA A 128 36.78 20.89 0.92
CA ALA A 128 38.21 21.18 1.06
C ALA A 128 38.99 21.23 -0.27
N ALA A 129 38.34 21.04 -1.42
CA ALA A 129 39.00 20.86 -2.71
C ALA A 129 38.82 22.02 -3.73
N GLU A 130 38.23 23.15 -3.34
CA GLU A 130 38.17 24.35 -4.19
C GLU A 130 38.89 25.53 -3.52
N ASN A 131 40.20 25.62 -3.80
CA ASN A 131 40.96 26.85 -4.07
C ASN A 131 42.46 26.62 -3.79
N ILE A 132 43.08 25.68 -4.50
CA ILE A 132 44.53 25.71 -4.72
C ILE A 132 44.72 26.13 -6.18
N SER A 133 44.50 27.43 -6.43
CA SER A 133 44.96 28.08 -7.64
C SER A 133 46.49 28.14 -7.61
N ARG A 134 47.09 27.40 -8.54
CA ARG A 134 48.51 27.36 -8.88
C ARG A 134 49.16 28.75 -8.80
N PHE A 135 50.09 28.91 -7.87
CA PHE A 135 51.02 30.03 -7.85
C PHE A 135 52.18 29.67 -8.79
N GLU A 136 52.19 30.30 -9.96
CA GLU A 136 53.31 30.26 -10.90
C GLU A 136 54.37 31.29 -10.44
N PRO A 137 55.63 30.90 -10.16
CA PRO A 137 56.65 31.85 -9.77
C PRO A 137 57.20 32.57 -11.01
N GLN A 138 56.62 33.72 -11.36
CA GLN A 138 57.23 34.61 -12.35
C GLN A 138 58.46 35.31 -11.76
N LEU A 139 59.63 34.86 -12.20
CA LEU A 139 60.91 35.53 -12.00
C LEU A 139 60.93 36.89 -12.73
N GLY A 140 61.24 37.94 -11.97
CA GLY A 140 62.23 38.93 -12.37
C GLY A 140 61.84 39.99 -13.40
N ARG A 141 61.11 41.02 -12.94
CA ARG A 141 61.37 42.39 -13.41
C ARG A 141 61.22 43.36 -12.23
N PHE A 142 62.37 43.85 -11.75
CA PHE A 142 62.46 44.90 -10.73
C PHE A 142 61.83 46.20 -11.25
N ARG A 143 60.52 46.36 -11.05
CA ARG A 143 59.87 47.67 -11.11
C ARG A 143 60.23 48.44 -9.85
N ILE A 144 61.16 49.38 -9.99
CA ILE A 144 61.51 50.34 -8.95
C ILE A 144 60.25 51.15 -8.58
N SER A 145 59.71 50.75 -7.43
CA SER A 145 58.73 51.35 -6.51
C SER A 145 57.85 52.50 -7.00
N ARG A 146 56.64 52.17 -7.48
CA ARG A 146 55.47 53.07 -7.32
C ARG A 146 55.25 53.46 -5.85
N ALA A 147 55.68 52.61 -4.91
CA ALA A 147 55.66 52.88 -3.48
C ALA A 147 56.45 54.14 -3.07
N ARG A 148 57.59 54.48 -3.72
CA ARG A 148 58.33 55.72 -3.42
C ARG A 148 57.59 56.97 -3.87
N LYS A 149 56.88 56.94 -5.00
CA LYS A 149 56.06 58.08 -5.47
C LYS A 149 54.88 58.37 -4.55
N ILE A 150 54.32 57.34 -3.90
CA ILE A 150 53.26 57.51 -2.91
C ILE A 150 53.82 58.16 -1.63
N ILE A 151 55.02 57.78 -1.19
CA ILE A 151 55.64 58.31 0.03
C ILE A 151 56.01 59.80 -0.10
N ASP A 152 56.50 60.26 -1.26
CA ASP A 152 56.82 61.68 -1.45
C ASP A 152 55.58 62.56 -1.62
N ALA A 153 54.49 62.03 -2.18
CA ALA A 153 53.20 62.74 -2.25
C ALA A 153 52.53 62.92 -0.88
N ILE A 154 52.82 62.02 0.08
CA ILE A 154 52.25 62.07 1.44
C ILE A 154 52.84 63.22 2.28
N LYS A 155 54.06 63.70 1.99
CA LYS A 155 54.71 64.77 2.78
C LYS A 155 54.04 66.15 2.67
N ILE A 156 53.22 66.38 1.65
CA ILE A 156 52.51 67.66 1.42
C ILE A 156 51.09 67.64 2.00
N ILE A 157 50.63 66.48 2.47
CA ILE A 157 49.26 66.29 2.95
C ILE A 157 49.21 66.59 4.46
N SER A 158 48.34 67.52 4.87
CA SER A 158 48.09 67.84 6.28
C SER A 158 47.77 66.58 7.08
N VAL A 159 48.44 66.35 8.20
CA VAL A 159 48.28 65.18 9.10
C VAL A 159 46.81 64.82 9.36
N TRP A 160 45.93 65.81 9.50
CA TRP A 160 44.48 65.63 9.66
C TRP A 160 43.79 64.81 8.56
N ARG A 161 44.23 64.92 7.30
CA ARG A 161 43.66 64.14 6.20
C ARG A 161 44.01 62.66 6.33
N ILE A 162 45.25 62.34 6.73
CA ILE A 162 45.69 60.96 6.96
C ILE A 162 44.87 60.33 8.09
N VAL A 163 44.70 61.06 9.20
CA VAL A 163 43.87 60.60 10.33
C VAL A 163 42.42 60.32 9.88
N SER A 164 41.82 61.23 9.10
CA SER A 164 40.45 61.03 8.60
C SER A 164 40.30 59.76 7.74
N VAL A 165 41.28 59.50 6.86
CA VAL A 165 41.26 58.30 6.01
C VAL A 165 41.36 57.04 6.85
N VAL A 166 42.27 56.99 7.83
CA VAL A 166 42.41 55.83 8.72
C VAL A 166 41.12 55.57 9.51
N VAL A 167 40.48 56.62 10.04
CA VAL A 167 39.21 56.48 10.76
C VAL A 167 38.10 55.95 9.85
N THR A 168 37.98 56.45 8.62
CA THR A 168 36.96 55.95 7.67
C THR A 168 37.16 54.48 7.30
N VAL A 169 38.42 54.04 7.13
CA VAL A 169 38.75 52.64 6.86
C VAL A 169 38.41 51.77 8.06
N ALA A 170 38.75 52.20 9.27
CA ALA A 170 38.42 51.47 10.50
C ALA A 170 36.90 51.29 10.66
N LEU A 171 36.12 52.35 10.45
CA LEU A 171 34.65 52.29 10.49
C LEU A 171 34.08 51.33 9.43
N PHE A 172 34.64 51.34 8.22
CA PHE A 172 34.19 50.45 7.15
C PHE A 172 34.44 48.98 7.49
N ILE A 173 35.61 48.67 8.07
CA ILE A 173 35.93 47.32 8.56
C ILE A 173 34.97 46.92 9.67
N SER A 174 34.70 47.80 10.64
CA SER A 174 33.75 47.52 11.73
C SER A 174 32.32 47.27 11.23
N ILE A 175 31.83 48.05 10.28
CA ILE A 175 30.49 47.86 9.68
C ILE A 175 30.44 46.54 8.90
N SER A 176 31.49 46.22 8.16
CA SER A 176 31.58 44.97 7.39
C SER A 176 31.60 43.75 8.30
N ALA A 177 32.37 43.79 9.39
CA ALA A 177 32.40 42.74 10.40
C ALA A 177 31.04 42.57 11.09
N TYR A 178 30.38 43.68 11.46
CA TYR A 178 29.04 43.65 12.05
C TYR A 178 28.00 43.02 11.12
N ARG A 179 28.03 43.38 9.83
CA ARG A 179 27.14 42.79 8.80
C ARG A 179 27.37 41.29 8.66
N MET A 180 28.63 40.84 8.61
CA MET A 180 28.97 39.43 8.49
C MET A 180 28.46 38.61 9.69
N VAL A 181 28.68 39.11 10.92
CA VAL A 181 28.16 38.48 12.14
C VAL A 181 26.64 38.44 12.17
N SER A 182 25.97 39.51 11.69
CA SER A 182 24.51 39.55 11.62
C SER A 182 23.95 38.52 10.62
N ILE A 183 24.62 38.32 9.48
CA ILE A 183 24.21 37.33 8.48
C ILE A 183 24.36 35.92 9.04
N ASP A 184 25.48 35.62 9.71
CA ASP A 184 25.71 34.31 10.33
C ASP A 184 24.67 34.00 11.41
N ARG A 185 24.36 34.97 12.28
CA ARG A 185 23.28 34.82 13.28
C ARG A 185 21.93 34.54 12.65
N ASN A 186 21.58 35.21 11.55
CA ASN A 186 20.33 34.97 10.85
C ASN A 186 20.28 33.56 10.24
N PHE A 187 21.41 33.07 9.71
CA PHE A 187 21.52 31.72 9.17
C PHE A 187 21.39 30.65 10.25
N GLN A 188 22.00 30.84 11.41
CA GLN A 188 21.85 29.96 12.57
C GLN A 188 20.40 29.94 13.08
N GLN A 189 19.73 31.11 13.13
CA GLN A 189 18.32 31.18 13.51
C GLN A 189 17.41 30.46 12.50
N GLN A 190 17.70 30.53 11.20
CA GLN A 190 16.97 29.79 10.18
C GLN A 190 17.15 28.27 10.35
N LYS A 191 18.39 27.80 10.56
CA LYS A 191 18.66 26.39 10.86
C LYS A 191 17.91 25.91 12.10
N LEU A 192 17.89 26.72 13.15
CA LEU A 192 17.18 26.41 14.38
C LEU A 192 15.66 26.33 14.15
N ARG A 193 15.08 27.29 13.43
CA ARG A 193 13.66 27.27 13.04
C ARG A 193 13.32 26.05 12.19
N GLN A 194 14.20 25.68 11.26
CA GLN A 194 14.04 24.50 10.43
C GLN A 194 14.08 23.22 11.29
N ALA A 195 15.02 23.11 12.22
CA ALA A 195 15.09 22.00 13.16
C ALA A 195 13.81 21.90 14.01
N TYR A 196 13.31 23.01 14.54
CA TYR A 196 12.03 23.03 15.27
C TYR A 196 10.85 22.59 14.40
N SER A 197 10.77 23.06 13.15
CA SER A 197 9.70 22.66 12.23
C SER A 197 9.75 21.16 11.90
N ASN A 198 10.96 20.61 11.74
CA ASN A 198 11.16 19.19 11.50
C ASN A 198 10.78 18.35 12.72
N ILE A 199 11.15 18.79 13.93
CA ILE A 199 10.77 18.13 15.19
C ILE A 199 9.25 18.16 15.37
N GLN A 200 8.61 19.30 15.11
CA GLN A 200 7.16 19.43 15.21
C GLN A 200 6.44 18.53 14.21
N LYS A 201 6.96 18.44 12.98
CA LYS A 201 6.44 17.51 11.97
C LYS A 201 6.57 16.06 12.42
N LEU A 202 7.75 15.66 12.90
CA LEU A 202 8.00 14.31 13.40
C LEU A 202 7.08 13.96 14.59
N MET A 203 6.87 14.91 15.51
CA MET A 203 5.95 14.73 16.63
C MET A 203 4.51 14.51 16.15
N SER A 204 4.05 15.29 15.17
CA SER A 204 2.71 15.12 14.59
C SER A 204 2.55 13.78 13.86
N GLU A 205 3.58 13.32 13.16
CA GLU A 205 3.60 12.02 12.49
C GLU A 205 3.60 10.87 13.51
N TYR A 206 4.34 11.03 14.61
CA TYR A 206 4.34 10.08 15.73
C TYR A 206 2.96 9.98 16.39
N ASP A 207 2.32 11.10 16.71
CA ASP A 207 0.99 11.12 17.32
C ASP A 207 -0.08 10.51 16.39
N ASN A 208 -0.02 10.83 15.10
CA ASN A 208 -0.90 10.21 14.10
C ASN A 208 -0.69 8.69 14.02
N THR A 209 0.57 8.24 13.98
CA THR A 209 0.91 6.80 13.97
C THR A 209 0.43 6.10 15.24
N ARG A 210 0.57 6.75 16.39
CA ARG A 210 0.08 6.25 17.68
C ARG A 210 -1.45 6.15 17.72
N GLN A 211 -2.16 7.13 17.16
CA GLN A 211 -3.61 7.08 17.04
C GLN A 211 -4.07 5.94 16.10
N LYS A 212 -3.39 5.76 14.96
CA LYS A 212 -3.65 4.63 14.05
C LYS A 212 -3.42 3.29 14.74
N ALA A 213 -2.34 3.14 15.51
CA ALA A 213 -2.08 1.92 16.26
C ALA A 213 -3.20 1.60 17.27
N ARG A 214 -3.71 2.62 17.99
CA ARG A 214 -4.87 2.45 18.88
C ARG A 214 -6.14 2.07 18.13
N MET A 215 -6.35 2.62 16.93
CA MET A 215 -7.50 2.25 16.10
C MET A 215 -7.42 0.78 15.69
N TYR A 216 -6.25 0.31 15.25
CA TYR A 216 -6.04 -1.11 14.93
C TYR A 216 -6.22 -2.04 16.13
N GLU A 217 -5.84 -1.60 17.32
CA GLU A 217 -6.08 -2.34 18.56
C GLU A 217 -7.59 -2.50 18.84
N ILE A 218 -8.37 -1.42 18.70
CA ILE A 218 -9.83 -1.45 18.85
C ILE A 218 -10.46 -2.35 17.78
N ASP A 219 -10.05 -2.23 16.52
CA ASP A 219 -10.55 -3.07 15.43
C ASP A 219 -10.25 -4.55 15.70
N MET A 220 -9.05 -4.87 16.16
CA MET A 220 -8.67 -6.23 16.52
C MET A 220 -9.56 -6.80 17.63
N MET A 221 -9.85 -6.01 18.67
CA MET A 221 -10.78 -6.41 19.73
C MET A 221 -12.20 -6.63 19.18
N ASN A 222 -12.65 -5.79 18.25
CA ASN A 222 -13.96 -5.93 17.62
C ASN A 222 -14.04 -7.23 16.80
N TRP A 223 -13.06 -7.48 15.92
CA TRP A 223 -12.96 -8.72 15.14
C TRP A 223 -12.91 -9.97 16.02
N GLN A 224 -12.17 -9.92 17.14
CA GLN A 224 -12.11 -11.02 18.09
C GLN A 224 -13.48 -11.29 18.73
N SER A 225 -14.21 -10.24 19.10
CA SER A 225 -15.56 -10.37 19.67
C SER A 225 -16.56 -10.93 18.66
N GLU A 226 -16.45 -10.54 17.39
CA GLU A 226 -17.28 -11.05 16.30
C GLU A 226 -16.97 -12.51 16.00
N ALA A 227 -15.69 -12.89 15.94
CA ALA A 227 -15.27 -14.28 15.79
C ALA A 227 -15.83 -15.17 16.92
N GLN A 228 -15.81 -14.70 18.17
CA GLN A 228 -16.40 -15.42 19.30
C GLN A 228 -17.92 -15.54 19.20
N ARG A 229 -18.62 -14.48 18.75
CA ARG A 229 -20.07 -14.54 18.49
C ARG A 229 -20.39 -15.55 17.41
N ASN A 230 -19.65 -15.53 16.32
CA ASN A 230 -19.81 -16.47 15.21
C ASN A 230 -19.51 -17.92 15.63
N GLN A 231 -18.53 -18.12 16.51
CA GLN A 231 -18.27 -19.45 17.08
C GLN A 231 -19.45 -19.95 17.94
N LYS A 232 -20.05 -19.07 18.76
CA LYS A 232 -21.23 -19.41 19.57
C LYS A 232 -22.45 -19.70 18.70
N THR A 233 -22.68 -18.94 17.63
CA THR A 233 -23.79 -19.18 16.71
C THR A 233 -23.61 -20.51 15.97
N LEU A 234 -22.40 -20.82 15.48
CA LEU A 234 -22.10 -22.11 14.86
C LEU A 234 -22.34 -23.29 15.82
N ALA A 235 -21.89 -23.18 17.07
CA ALA A 235 -22.16 -24.21 18.09
C ALA A 235 -23.67 -24.38 18.33
N SER A 236 -24.43 -23.30 18.41
CA SER A 236 -25.89 -23.35 18.59
C SER A 236 -26.61 -23.99 17.40
N LEU A 237 -26.19 -23.66 16.17
CA LEU A 237 -26.75 -24.23 14.94
C LEU A 237 -26.44 -25.73 14.84
N GLN A 238 -25.24 -26.14 15.25
CA GLN A 238 -24.87 -27.56 15.31
C GLN A 238 -25.75 -28.34 16.28
N ILE A 239 -26.05 -27.77 17.45
CA ILE A 239 -26.98 -28.38 18.42
C ILE A 239 -28.39 -28.48 17.81
N GLN A 240 -28.91 -27.41 17.19
CA GLN A 240 -30.21 -27.42 16.54
C GLN A 240 -30.28 -28.46 15.40
N PHE A 241 -29.20 -28.60 14.63
CA PHE A 241 -29.12 -29.61 13.57
C PHE A 241 -29.19 -31.03 14.12
N GLN A 242 -28.45 -31.32 15.20
CA GLN A 242 -28.51 -32.63 15.86
C GLN A 242 -29.90 -32.91 16.41
N GLN A 243 -30.52 -31.93 17.09
CA GLN A 243 -31.89 -32.07 17.60
C GLN A 243 -32.90 -32.32 16.47
N THR A 244 -32.76 -31.62 15.35
CA THR A 244 -33.64 -31.81 14.18
C THR A 244 -33.44 -33.19 13.56
N ARG A 245 -32.19 -33.67 13.51
CA ARG A 245 -31.85 -35.01 13.04
C ARG A 245 -32.45 -36.10 13.94
N GLU A 246 -32.37 -35.94 15.26
CA GLU A 246 -33.01 -36.86 16.23
C GLU A 246 -34.52 -36.90 16.06
N LYS A 247 -35.17 -35.74 15.95
CA LYS A 247 -36.62 -35.64 15.68
C LYS A 247 -37.01 -36.33 14.37
N LEU A 248 -36.20 -36.17 13.31
CA LEU A 248 -36.45 -36.83 12.03
C LEU A 248 -36.29 -38.35 12.12
N PHE A 249 -35.32 -38.85 12.90
CA PHE A 249 -35.19 -40.27 13.17
C PHE A 249 -36.38 -40.84 13.96
N GLN A 250 -36.85 -40.11 14.97
CA GLN A 250 -38.05 -40.48 15.74
C GLN A 250 -39.28 -40.55 14.83
N ALA A 251 -39.56 -39.48 14.06
CA ALA A 251 -40.68 -39.45 13.12
C ALA A 251 -40.63 -40.59 12.08
N ARG A 252 -39.42 -40.94 11.61
CA ARG A 252 -39.22 -42.07 10.69
C ARG A 252 -39.53 -43.41 11.36
N ARG A 253 -39.15 -43.57 12.62
CA ARG A 253 -39.46 -44.77 13.41
C ARG A 253 -40.96 -44.89 13.64
N ASP A 254 -41.62 -43.83 14.09
CA ASP A 254 -43.06 -43.80 14.34
C ASP A 254 -43.87 -44.14 13.07
N LEU A 255 -43.43 -43.61 11.92
CA LEU A 255 -44.02 -43.92 10.62
C LEU A 255 -43.83 -45.39 10.24
N SER A 256 -42.68 -45.99 10.56
CA SER A 256 -42.44 -47.42 10.32
C SER A 256 -43.31 -48.31 11.21
N GLU A 257 -43.46 -47.96 12.48
CA GLU A 257 -44.32 -48.67 13.44
C GLU A 257 -45.79 -48.58 13.02
N THR A 258 -46.25 -47.40 12.59
CA THR A 258 -47.62 -47.20 12.06
C THR A 258 -47.86 -48.03 10.79
N ARG A 259 -46.87 -48.09 9.88
CA ARG A 259 -46.97 -48.93 8.67
C ARG A 259 -47.08 -50.41 9.01
N GLN A 260 -46.29 -50.88 9.98
CA GLN A 260 -46.33 -52.27 10.41
C GLN A 260 -47.68 -52.60 11.07
N TYR A 261 -48.16 -51.75 11.98
CA TYR A 261 -49.48 -51.87 12.58
C TYR A 261 -50.61 -51.92 11.52
N ASN A 262 -50.55 -51.03 10.52
CA ASN A 262 -51.51 -51.03 9.41
C ASN A 262 -51.40 -52.31 8.56
N ALA A 263 -50.20 -52.86 8.34
CA ALA A 263 -50.04 -54.12 7.64
C ALA A 263 -50.62 -55.31 8.42
N ASP A 264 -50.43 -55.34 9.74
CA ASP A 264 -50.94 -56.41 10.61
C ASP A 264 -52.48 -56.36 10.74
N THR A 265 -53.06 -55.15 10.85
CA THR A 265 -54.52 -54.98 10.85
C THR A 265 -55.15 -55.39 9.51
N LEU A 266 -54.51 -55.07 8.37
CA LEU A 266 -54.96 -55.54 7.06
C LEU A 266 -54.87 -57.06 6.92
N LYS A 267 -53.85 -57.71 7.48
CA LYS A 267 -53.77 -59.19 7.53
C LYS A 267 -54.91 -59.78 8.34
N LEU A 268 -55.18 -59.24 9.52
CA LEU A 268 -56.28 -59.70 10.38
C LEU A 268 -57.64 -59.56 9.68
N LEU A 269 -57.88 -58.42 9.01
CA LEU A 269 -59.10 -58.20 8.23
C LEU A 269 -59.22 -59.23 7.08
N ASN A 270 -58.15 -59.51 6.36
CA ASN A 270 -58.15 -60.54 5.31
C ASN A 270 -58.43 -61.94 5.88
N GLU A 271 -57.86 -62.28 7.03
CA GLU A 271 -58.15 -63.55 7.72
C GLU A 271 -59.63 -63.65 8.10
N GLN A 272 -60.23 -62.58 8.63
CA GLN A 272 -61.66 -62.54 8.95
C GLN A 272 -62.55 -62.68 7.72
N ILE A 273 -62.23 -61.99 6.61
CA ILE A 273 -62.96 -62.10 5.35
C ILE A 273 -62.89 -63.54 4.82
N ASN A 274 -61.72 -64.17 4.89
CA ASN A 274 -61.55 -65.56 4.46
C ASN A 274 -62.35 -66.54 5.32
N ASP A 275 -62.38 -66.37 6.65
CA ASP A 275 -63.19 -67.21 7.55
C ASP A 275 -64.69 -67.08 7.26
N ILE A 276 -65.19 -65.84 7.07
CA ILE A 276 -66.59 -65.59 6.68
C ILE A 276 -66.89 -66.24 5.33
N THR A 277 -66.00 -66.10 4.35
CA THR A 277 -66.17 -66.69 3.01
C THR A 277 -66.23 -68.22 3.07
N ALA A 278 -65.37 -68.85 3.88
CA ALA A 278 -65.37 -70.29 4.09
C ALA A 278 -66.67 -70.78 4.74
N ARG A 279 -67.18 -70.06 5.76
CA ARG A 279 -68.47 -70.37 6.40
C ARG A 279 -69.65 -70.29 5.43
N ILE A 280 -69.67 -69.29 4.54
CA ILE A 280 -70.70 -69.15 3.51
C ILE A 280 -70.65 -70.33 2.53
N GLN A 281 -69.46 -70.72 2.06
CA GLN A 281 -69.31 -71.86 1.14
C GLN A 281 -69.78 -73.18 1.77
N GLN A 282 -69.43 -73.44 3.03
CA GLN A 282 -69.89 -74.62 3.76
C GLN A 282 -71.41 -74.65 3.96
N GLY A 283 -72.04 -73.51 4.21
CA GLY A 283 -73.51 -73.41 4.35
C GLY A 283 -74.30 -73.61 3.05
N THR A 284 -73.66 -73.44 1.88
CA THR A 284 -74.34 -73.50 0.58
C THR A 284 -74.29 -74.90 -0.05
N GLY A 285 -73.32 -75.76 0.34
CA GLY A 285 -73.18 -77.13 -0.17
C GLY A 285 -73.99 -78.20 0.57
N GLY A 286 -74.79 -77.83 1.58
CA GLY A 286 -75.55 -78.74 2.45
C GLY A 286 -77.05 -78.84 2.15
N LYS A 287 -77.48 -78.56 0.92
CA LYS A 287 -78.88 -78.74 0.46
C LYS A 287 -78.95 -79.63 -0.77
#